data_AF-A0A7J4IJA6-F1
#
_entry.id   AF-A0A7J4IJA6-F1
#
_cell.length_a   1.000
_cell.length_b   1.000
_cell.length_c   1.000
_cell.angle_alpha   90.00
_cell.angle_beta   90.00
_cell.angle_gamma   90.00
#
_symmetry.space_group_name_H-M   'P 1'
#
loop_
_entity.id
_entity.type
_entity.pdbx_description
1 polymer ?
#
loop_
_entity_poly.entity_id
_entity_poly.type
_entity_poly.pdbx_seq_one_letter_code
_entity_poly.pdbx_strand_id
1 'polypeptide(L)'
;MYFETRDRIAHALQELTGEEDVLLAAGGEHADLASTVAFPLAKKRRQAPVAIAQSLAAELGPRLVDTGVTVEATGPYLNFRFGPAYLESAVRAALAPGYGALPPKRERVVLEHTSANPNGPLHVGHIRNSVIGDTLARTFRKAGYSTEVQYYVNDMGRQ
;
A
#
# COMPACT_ATOMS: atom_id res chain seq x y z
N MET A 1 -6.26 -8.44 1.60
CA MET A 1 -5.27 -9.43 2.03
C MET A 1 -3.93 -8.83 2.41
N TYR A 2 -3.09 -8.35 1.48
CA TYR A 2 -1.76 -7.80 1.82
C TYR A 2 -1.81 -6.58 2.74
N PHE A 3 -2.58 -5.56 2.35
CA PHE A 3 -2.71 -4.34 3.16
C PHE A 3 -3.27 -4.65 4.55
N GLU A 4 -4.32 -5.46 4.65
CA GLU A 4 -4.89 -5.89 5.94
C GLU A 4 -3.86 -6.61 6.81
N THR A 5 -3.06 -7.51 6.24
CA THR A 5 -2.03 -8.24 6.99
C THR A 5 -0.92 -7.32 7.45
N ARG A 6 -0.46 -6.41 6.57
CA ARG A 6 0.51 -5.37 6.91
C ARG A 6 -0.01 -4.46 8.03
N ASP A 7 -1.28 -4.05 7.97
CA ASP A 7 -1.91 -3.19 8.97
C ASP A 7 -2.04 -3.93 10.31
N ARG A 8 -2.36 -5.23 10.30
CA ARG A 8 -2.35 -6.07 11.51
C ARG A 8 -0.96 -6.18 12.13
N ILE A 9 0.09 -6.34 11.33
CA ILE A 9 1.48 -6.35 11.81
C ILE A 9 1.83 -4.99 12.43
N ALA A 10 1.53 -3.89 11.74
CA ALA A 10 1.79 -2.55 12.23
C ALA A 10 1.06 -2.29 13.55
N HIS A 11 -0.21 -2.68 13.65
CA HIS A 11 -1.00 -2.53 14.86
C HIS A 11 -0.42 -3.34 16.04
N ALA A 12 -0.07 -4.61 15.81
CA ALA A 12 0.54 -5.45 16.83
C ALA A 12 1.90 -4.87 17.31
N LEU A 13 2.68 -4.28 16.40
CA LEU A 13 3.90 -3.56 16.76
C LEU A 13 3.59 -2.32 17.61
N GLN A 14 2.63 -1.50 17.22
CA GLN A 14 2.23 -0.31 17.98
C GLN A 14 1.79 -0.68 19.40
N GLU A 15 0.96 -1.72 19.56
CA GLU A 15 0.48 -2.18 20.87
C GLU A 15 1.63 -2.65 21.79
N LEU A 16 2.59 -3.42 21.27
CA LEU A 16 3.70 -3.96 22.07
C LEU A 16 4.79 -2.93 22.36
N THR A 17 4.95 -1.96 21.47
CA THR A 17 6.05 -0.98 21.55
C THR A 17 5.63 0.31 22.24
N GLY A 18 4.35 0.70 22.11
CA GLY A 18 3.84 2.01 22.48
C GLY A 18 4.28 3.12 21.51
N GLU A 19 4.89 2.79 20.37
CA GLU A 19 5.28 3.76 19.35
C GLU A 19 4.11 3.98 18.38
N GLU A 20 3.78 5.24 18.10
CA GLU A 20 2.73 5.58 17.13
C GLU A 20 3.20 5.33 15.68
N ASP A 21 4.46 5.65 15.38
CA ASP A 21 5.05 5.49 14.06
C ASP A 21 6.03 4.32 14.02
N VAL A 22 5.52 3.14 13.67
CA VAL A 22 6.31 1.94 13.49
C VAL A 22 6.69 1.80 12.01
N LEU A 23 7.98 2.02 11.71
CA LEU A 23 8.48 1.81 10.36
C LEU A 23 8.37 0.32 10.00
N LEU A 24 7.55 0.03 8.98
CA LEU A 24 7.39 -1.29 8.39
C LEU A 24 7.55 -1.16 6.88
N ALA A 25 8.70 -1.61 6.37
CA ALA A 25 9.12 -1.47 4.98
C ALA A 25 9.41 -2.83 4.34
N ALA A 26 9.69 -2.85 3.04
CA ALA A 26 10.12 -4.07 2.35
C ALA A 26 11.44 -4.61 2.94
N GLY A 27 11.49 -5.91 3.24
CA GLY A 27 12.65 -6.55 3.86
C GLY A 27 13.75 -7.01 2.89
N GLY A 28 13.54 -6.85 1.57
CA GLY A 28 14.50 -7.24 0.54
C GLY A 28 14.73 -8.75 0.51
N GLU A 29 16.00 -9.17 0.45
CA GLU A 29 16.37 -10.59 0.41
C GLU A 29 16.14 -11.32 1.75
N HIS A 30 15.98 -10.57 2.84
CA HIS A 30 15.89 -11.13 4.18
C HIS A 30 14.46 -11.35 4.66
N ALA A 31 13.47 -10.66 4.09
CA ALA A 31 12.06 -10.79 4.47
C ALA A 31 11.15 -10.07 3.48
N ASP A 32 9.85 -10.37 3.53
CA ASP A 32 8.85 -9.62 2.77
C ASP A 32 8.64 -8.23 3.39
N LEU A 33 8.57 -8.17 4.72
CA LEU A 33 8.52 -6.93 5.49
C LEU A 33 9.57 -6.93 6.61
N ALA A 34 10.09 -5.77 6.94
CA ALA A 34 11.04 -5.57 8.02
C ALA A 34 10.75 -4.29 8.80
N SER A 35 11.09 -4.32 10.10
CA SER A 35 10.98 -3.17 11.00
C SER A 35 12.29 -2.94 11.76
N THR A 36 12.61 -1.65 11.92
CA THR A 36 13.76 -1.14 12.69
C THR A 36 13.35 -0.60 14.05
N VAL A 37 12.14 -0.92 14.54
CA VAL A 37 11.57 -0.35 15.78
C VAL A 37 12.43 -0.59 17.02
N ALA A 38 13.28 -1.63 17.03
CA ALA A 38 14.17 -1.90 18.14
C ALA A 38 15.24 -0.80 18.38
N PHE A 39 15.67 -0.09 17.34
CA PHE A 39 16.66 0.97 17.45
C PHE A 39 16.19 2.18 18.28
N PRO A 40 15.04 2.83 17.97
CA PRO A 40 14.54 3.93 18.81
C PRO A 40 14.15 3.45 20.22
N LEU A 41 13.66 2.22 20.36
CA LEU A 41 13.30 1.64 21.66
C LEU A 41 14.50 1.40 22.58
N ALA A 42 15.69 1.13 22.02
CA ALA A 42 16.89 0.88 22.82
C ALA A 42 17.21 2.02 23.79
N LYS A 43 17.06 3.27 23.33
CA LYS A 43 17.28 4.46 24.18
C LYS A 43 16.18 4.58 25.25
N LYS A 44 14.93 4.31 24.90
CA LYS A 44 13.77 4.43 25.81
C LYS A 44 13.78 3.36 26.90
N ARG A 45 14.08 2.10 26.52
CA ARG A 45 14.07 0.92 27.41
C ARG A 45 15.41 0.65 28.09
N ARG A 46 16.49 1.36 27.70
CA ARG A 46 17.88 1.14 28.16
C ARG A 46 18.31 -0.33 28.02
N GLN A 47 17.93 -0.95 26.91
CA GLN A 47 18.21 -2.34 26.59
C GLN A 47 18.89 -2.41 25.22
N ALA A 48 19.70 -3.46 25.00
CA ALA A 48 20.36 -3.67 23.71
C ALA A 48 19.30 -3.88 22.61
N PRO A 49 19.40 -3.23 21.43
CA PRO A 49 18.43 -3.37 20.34
C PRO A 49 18.17 -4.83 19.93
N VAL A 50 19.21 -5.67 19.94
CA VAL A 50 19.10 -7.12 19.63
C VAL A 50 18.17 -7.83 20.61
N ALA A 51 18.31 -7.56 21.91
CA ALA A 51 17.46 -8.16 22.94
C ALA A 51 15.99 -7.69 22.80
N ILE A 52 15.79 -6.43 22.44
CA ILE A 52 14.44 -5.88 22.18
C ILE A 52 13.82 -6.58 20.97
N ALA A 53 14.54 -6.71 19.86
CA ALA A 53 14.02 -7.37 18.66
C ALA A 53 13.65 -8.84 18.95
N GLN A 54 14.49 -9.56 19.70
CA GLN A 54 14.21 -10.95 20.11
C GLN A 54 12.95 -11.06 20.99
N SER A 55 12.80 -10.19 21.99
CA SER A 55 11.59 -10.16 22.84
C SER A 55 10.33 -9.90 22.00
N LEU A 56 10.39 -8.88 21.13
CA LEU A 56 9.27 -8.54 20.27
C LEU A 56 8.91 -9.67 19.31
N ALA A 57 9.89 -10.34 18.69
CA ALA A 57 9.64 -11.47 17.81
C ALA A 57 8.92 -12.62 18.54
N ALA A 58 9.35 -12.93 19.78
CA ALA A 58 8.74 -13.97 20.60
C ALA A 58 7.29 -13.63 21.00
N GLU A 59 6.99 -12.37 21.26
CA GLU A 59 5.63 -11.91 21.61
C GLU A 59 4.71 -11.77 20.39
N LEU A 60 5.26 -11.37 19.24
CA LEU A 60 4.51 -11.18 18.00
C LEU A 60 4.12 -12.49 17.33
N GLY A 61 4.97 -13.52 17.40
CA GLY A 61 4.73 -14.82 16.76
C GLY A 61 3.34 -15.40 17.10
N PRO A 62 2.98 -15.55 18.39
CA PRO A 62 1.66 -16.03 18.80
C PRO A 62 0.51 -15.10 18.38
N ARG A 63 0.72 -13.78 18.35
CA ARG A 63 -0.32 -12.78 17.99
C ARG A 63 -0.63 -12.76 16.49
N LEU A 64 0.30 -13.21 15.66
CA LEU A 64 0.20 -13.19 14.20
C LEU A 64 0.06 -14.60 13.61
N VAL A 65 -0.07 -15.64 14.43
CA VAL A 65 -0.12 -17.05 13.98
C VAL A 65 -1.21 -17.32 12.94
N ASP A 66 -2.36 -16.65 13.07
CA ASP A 66 -3.51 -16.78 12.17
C ASP A 66 -3.34 -16.02 10.84
N THR A 67 -2.37 -15.11 10.76
CA THR A 67 -2.07 -14.38 9.51
C THR A 67 -1.25 -15.21 8.53
N GLY A 68 -0.64 -16.32 8.97
CA GLY A 68 0.31 -17.08 8.16
C GLY A 68 1.65 -16.38 7.97
N VAL A 69 1.97 -15.37 8.79
CA VAL A 69 3.25 -14.65 8.79
C VAL A 69 4.13 -15.17 9.92
N THR A 70 5.38 -15.52 9.60
CA THR A 70 6.40 -15.82 10.61
C THR A 70 7.19 -14.56 10.95
N VAL A 71 7.58 -14.45 12.22
CA VAL A 71 8.33 -13.30 12.74
C VAL A 71 9.66 -13.77 13.29
N GLU A 72 10.75 -13.18 12.82
CA GLU A 72 12.11 -13.54 13.21
C GLU A 72 12.92 -12.28 13.53
N ALA A 73 13.75 -12.36 14.56
CA ALA A 73 14.72 -11.32 14.84
C ALA A 73 16.05 -11.66 14.17
N THR A 74 16.60 -10.77 13.36
CA THR A 74 17.95 -10.89 12.78
C THR A 74 18.79 -9.71 13.25
N GLY A 75 19.62 -9.93 14.26
CA GLY A 75 20.27 -8.83 14.98
C GLY A 75 19.21 -7.88 15.56
N PRO A 76 19.31 -6.56 15.31
CA PRO A 76 18.33 -5.58 15.80
C PRO A 76 17.09 -5.42 14.90
N TYR A 77 16.95 -6.20 13.82
CA TYR A 77 15.82 -6.10 12.88
C TYR A 77 14.73 -7.12 13.22
N LEU A 78 13.47 -6.70 13.08
CA LEU A 78 12.32 -7.60 13.04
C LEU A 78 11.95 -7.88 11.59
N ASN A 79 11.97 -9.16 11.22
CA ASN A 79 11.72 -9.66 9.88
C ASN A 79 10.40 -10.45 9.87
N PHE A 80 9.57 -10.19 8.86
CA PHE A 80 8.27 -10.81 8.68
C PHE A 80 8.23 -11.53 7.33
N ARG A 81 7.98 -12.84 7.35
CA ARG A 81 7.90 -13.66 6.14
C ARG A 81 6.50 -14.24 5.98
N PHE A 82 5.93 -14.11 4.79
CA PHE A 82 4.61 -14.62 4.47
C PHE A 82 4.73 -16.08 4.04
N GLY A 83 4.04 -16.96 4.76
CA GLY A 83 4.17 -18.40 4.55
C GLY A 83 3.55 -18.89 3.23
N PRO A 84 3.85 -20.13 2.82
CA PRO A 84 3.33 -20.70 1.58
C PRO A 84 1.80 -20.69 1.47
N ALA A 85 1.10 -20.98 2.57
CA ALA A 85 -0.37 -20.96 2.60
C ALA A 85 -0.95 -19.56 2.34
N TYR A 86 -0.29 -18.52 2.85
CA TYR A 86 -0.67 -17.14 2.57
C TYR A 86 -0.51 -16.84 1.07
N LEU A 87 0.63 -17.22 0.49
CA LEU A 87 0.90 -17.02 -0.94
C LEU A 87 -0.11 -17.77 -1.81
N GLU A 88 -0.42 -19.02 -1.48
CA GLU A 88 -1.43 -19.80 -2.21
C GLU A 88 -2.79 -19.11 -2.18
N SER A 89 -3.23 -18.65 -1.00
CA SER A 89 -4.49 -17.92 -0.85
C SER A 89 -4.47 -16.59 -1.62
N ALA A 90 -3.36 -15.86 -1.60
CA ALA A 90 -3.20 -14.61 -2.33
C ALA A 90 -3.28 -14.82 -3.84
N VAL A 91 -2.61 -15.86 -4.37
CA VAL A 91 -2.68 -16.22 -5.80
C VAL A 91 -4.08 -16.68 -6.18
N ARG A 92 -4.73 -17.50 -5.35
CA ARG A 92 -6.12 -17.94 -5.57
C ARG A 92 -7.08 -16.75 -5.63
N ALA A 93 -6.94 -15.78 -4.73
CA ALA A 93 -7.70 -14.52 -4.76
C ALA A 93 -7.38 -13.69 -6.01
N ALA A 94 -6.14 -13.71 -6.49
CA ALA A 94 -5.72 -12.99 -7.69
C ALA A 94 -6.31 -13.56 -9.00
N LEU A 95 -6.62 -14.85 -9.01
CA LEU A 95 -7.28 -15.51 -10.15
C LEU A 95 -8.80 -15.28 -10.18
N ALA A 96 -9.40 -14.76 -9.11
CA ALA A 96 -10.83 -14.50 -9.07
C ALA A 96 -11.22 -13.29 -9.95
N PRO A 97 -12.39 -13.34 -10.62
CA PRO A 97 -12.90 -12.20 -11.38
C PRO A 97 -12.99 -10.94 -10.49
N GLY A 98 -12.57 -9.80 -11.06
CA GLY A 98 -12.60 -8.53 -10.34
C GLY A 98 -11.38 -8.26 -9.46
N TYR A 99 -10.37 -9.14 -9.41
CA TYR A 99 -9.12 -8.90 -8.68
C TYR A 99 -8.54 -7.49 -8.91
N GLY A 100 -8.00 -6.91 -7.84
CA GLY A 100 -7.49 -5.55 -7.80
C GLY A 100 -8.56 -4.47 -7.72
N ALA A 101 -9.86 -4.82 -7.66
CA ALA A 101 -10.90 -3.86 -7.32
C ALA A 101 -10.91 -3.61 -5.81
N LEU A 102 -10.93 -2.34 -5.40
CA LEU A 102 -11.08 -1.97 -4.00
C LEU A 102 -12.54 -1.66 -3.65
N PRO A 103 -12.92 -1.72 -2.36
CA PRO A 103 -14.27 -1.36 -1.92
C PRO A 103 -14.65 0.08 -2.29
N PRO A 104 -15.95 0.37 -2.49
CA PRO A 104 -16.42 1.72 -2.77
C PRO A 104 -15.96 2.74 -1.72
N LYS A 105 -15.50 3.88 -2.20
CA LYS A 105 -15.09 5.04 -1.40
C LYS A 105 -16.21 6.07 -1.34
N ARG A 106 -16.24 6.88 -0.28
CA ARG A 106 -17.25 7.94 -0.11
C ARG A 106 -16.88 9.20 -0.92
N GLU A 107 -15.60 9.36 -1.16
CA GLU A 107 -15.02 10.47 -1.89
C GLU A 107 -15.32 10.36 -3.39
N ARG A 108 -15.57 11.52 -4.00
CA ARG A 108 -15.79 11.66 -5.45
C ARG A 108 -14.54 12.24 -6.09
N VAL A 109 -14.17 11.71 -7.25
CA VAL A 109 -13.06 12.23 -8.05
C VAL A 109 -13.62 12.91 -9.29
N VAL A 110 -13.25 14.17 -9.51
CA VAL A 110 -13.46 14.87 -10.78
C VAL A 110 -12.10 14.93 -11.48
N LEU A 111 -12.03 14.38 -12.69
CA LEU A 111 -10.81 14.34 -13.48
C LEU A 111 -11.06 14.98 -14.84
N GLU A 112 -10.52 16.19 -15.01
CA GLU A 112 -10.51 16.87 -16.30
C GLU A 112 -9.24 16.48 -17.07
N HIS A 113 -9.40 16.11 -18.34
CA HIS A 113 -8.26 15.88 -19.22
C HIS A 113 -8.60 16.16 -20.69
N THR A 114 -7.57 16.13 -21.53
CA THR A 114 -7.64 16.47 -22.96
C THR A 114 -7.92 17.94 -23.22
N SER A 115 -9.12 18.44 -22.90
CA SER A 115 -9.59 19.83 -22.99
C SER A 115 -8.95 20.62 -24.15
N ALA A 116 -8.97 20.03 -25.34
CA ALA A 116 -8.36 20.65 -26.52
C ALA A 116 -9.30 21.73 -27.05
N ASN A 117 -8.73 22.83 -27.54
CA ASN A 117 -9.55 23.89 -28.14
C ASN A 117 -10.25 23.36 -29.41
N PRO A 118 -11.50 23.76 -29.67
CA PRO A 118 -12.27 23.30 -30.81
C PRO A 118 -11.90 24.02 -32.12
N ASN A 119 -10.64 24.42 -32.30
CA ASN A 119 -10.17 25.16 -33.48
C ASN A 119 -9.50 24.27 -34.54
N GLY A 120 -9.42 22.95 -34.31
CA GLY A 120 -8.85 22.01 -35.27
C GLY A 120 -8.96 20.54 -34.84
N PRO A 121 -8.54 19.60 -35.70
CA PRO A 121 -8.56 18.18 -35.38
C PRO A 121 -7.55 17.84 -34.27
N LEU A 122 -7.86 16.79 -33.50
CA LEU A 122 -6.91 16.26 -32.52
C LEU A 122 -5.70 15.65 -33.23
N HIS A 123 -4.50 16.13 -32.92
CA HIS A 123 -3.24 15.53 -33.32
C HIS A 123 -2.53 14.79 -32.16
N VAL A 124 -1.40 14.14 -32.46
CA VAL A 124 -0.60 13.35 -31.51
C VAL A 124 -0.20 14.09 -30.23
N GLY A 125 -0.10 15.42 -30.28
CA GLY A 125 0.19 16.26 -29.11
C GLY A 125 -0.88 16.18 -28.02
N HIS A 126 -2.14 15.99 -28.41
CA HIS A 126 -3.26 15.85 -27.46
C HIS A 126 -3.36 14.44 -26.86
N ILE A 127 -2.82 13.43 -27.55
CA ILE A 127 -2.97 12.02 -27.15
C ILE A 127 -2.34 11.77 -25.80
N ARG A 128 -1.19 12.39 -25.48
CA ARG A 128 -0.53 12.19 -24.20
C ARG A 128 -1.44 12.55 -23.02
N ASN A 129 -2.09 13.71 -23.07
CA ASN A 129 -3.00 14.15 -22.00
C ASN A 129 -4.20 13.20 -21.90
N SER A 130 -4.82 12.87 -23.04
CA SER A 130 -5.96 11.94 -23.08
C SER A 130 -5.63 10.56 -22.50
N VAL A 131 -4.46 10.01 -22.82
CA VAL A 131 -4.04 8.67 -22.34
C VAL A 131 -3.75 8.69 -20.85
N ILE A 132 -3.05 9.71 -20.34
CA ILE A 132 -2.77 9.84 -18.91
C ILE A 132 -4.09 10.00 -18.15
N GLY A 133 -4.97 10.89 -18.60
CA GLY A 133 -6.26 11.13 -17.98
C GLY A 133 -7.15 9.89 -17.95
N ASP A 134 -7.33 9.19 -19.08
CA ASP A 134 -8.16 7.99 -19.12
C ASP A 134 -7.56 6.84 -18.28
N THR A 135 -6.23 6.71 -18.24
CA THR A 135 -5.55 5.73 -17.38
C THR A 135 -5.83 6.00 -15.90
N LEU A 136 -5.75 7.26 -15.47
CA LEU A 136 -6.09 7.67 -14.11
C LEU A 136 -7.59 7.42 -13.82
N ALA A 137 -8.48 7.75 -14.75
CA ALA A 137 -9.92 7.53 -14.58
C ALA A 137 -10.24 6.04 -14.35
N ARG A 138 -9.64 5.14 -15.14
CA ARG A 138 -9.76 3.68 -14.96
C ARG A 138 -9.21 3.23 -13.62
N THR A 139 -8.08 3.79 -13.20
CA THR A 139 -7.42 3.46 -11.93
C THR A 139 -8.28 3.88 -10.74
N PHE A 140 -8.82 5.11 -10.73
CA PHE A 140 -9.71 5.59 -9.68
C PHE A 140 -11.00 4.75 -9.58
N ARG A 141 -11.63 4.41 -10.71
CA ARG A 141 -12.81 3.53 -10.70
C ARG A 141 -12.48 2.16 -10.13
N LYS A 142 -11.34 1.58 -10.52
CA LYS A 142 -10.86 0.30 -10.00
C LYS A 142 -10.53 0.38 -8.50
N ALA A 143 -10.05 1.53 -8.03
CA ALA A 143 -9.82 1.82 -6.62
C ALA A 143 -11.10 2.16 -5.82
N GLY A 144 -12.29 2.03 -6.42
CA GLY A 144 -13.58 2.18 -5.75
C GLY A 144 -14.12 3.60 -5.69
N TYR A 145 -13.48 4.58 -6.35
CA TYR A 145 -13.96 5.96 -6.37
C TYR A 145 -15.08 6.16 -7.39
N SER A 146 -16.03 7.02 -7.05
CA SER A 146 -16.96 7.59 -8.04
C SER A 146 -16.22 8.63 -8.88
N THR A 147 -15.82 8.27 -10.10
CA THR A 147 -15.01 9.13 -10.98
C THR A 147 -15.85 9.77 -12.09
N GLU A 148 -15.97 11.09 -12.06
CA GLU A 148 -16.45 11.92 -13.17
C GLU A 148 -15.27 12.34 -14.05
N VAL A 149 -15.38 12.12 -15.35
CA VAL A 149 -14.39 12.58 -16.34
C VAL A 149 -14.97 13.77 -17.07
N GLN A 150 -14.23 14.87 -17.12
CA GLN A 150 -14.65 16.11 -17.75
C GLN A 150 -13.74 16.44 -18.94
N TYR A 151 -14.36 17.07 -19.94
CA TYR A 151 -13.69 17.64 -21.09
C TYR A 151 -14.14 19.10 -21.17
N TYR A 152 -13.22 20.02 -20.90
CA TYR A 152 -13.53 21.44 -21.02
C TYR A 152 -13.41 21.88 -22.48
N VAL A 153 -14.46 22.53 -22.98
CA VAL A 153 -14.50 23.12 -24.32
C VAL A 153 -14.47 24.63 -24.18
N ASN A 154 -13.44 25.26 -24.75
CA ASN A 154 -13.34 26.72 -24.81
C ASN A 154 -13.84 27.23 -26.17
N ASP A 155 -15.12 27.58 -26.25
CA ASP A 155 -15.79 28.10 -27.45
C ASP A 155 -15.79 29.63 -27.54
N MET A 156 -15.28 30.33 -26.52
CA MET A 156 -15.24 31.80 -26.44
C MET A 156 -13.82 32.39 -26.60
N GLY A 157 -12.80 31.55 -26.80
CA GLY A 157 -11.41 31.98 -26.98
C GLY A 157 -11.12 32.51 -28.39
N ARG A 158 -10.22 33.51 -28.51
CA ARG A 158 -9.73 34.04 -29.80
C ARG A 158 -8.60 33.20 -30.43
N GLN A 159 -8.64 31.88 -30.28
CA GLN A 159 -7.54 30.97 -30.65
C GLN A 159 -7.60 30.48 -32.09
#